data_AF-A8R8M0-F1
#
_entry.id   AF-A8R8M0-F1
#
_cell.length_a   1.000
_cell.length_b   1.000
_cell.length_c   1.000
_cell.angle_alpha   90.00
_cell.angle_beta   90.00
_cell.angle_gamma   90.00
#
_symmetry.space_group_name_H-M   'P 1'
#
loop_
_entity.id
_entity.type
_entity.pdbx_description
1 polymer ?
#
loop_
_entity_poly.entity_id
_entity_poly.type
_entity_poly.pdbx_seq_one_letter_code
_entity_poly.pdbx_strand_id
1 'polypeptide(L)'
;MIKRAYYEQDYEDKEYYELNKPRISSVEDWKAILRNELASNKKGFDFIGNVLVETYYSPNKTVFCRDLEKKIGLGGINLRVGDFRNRICKSHIVEFEEQIRDDSGTDRSWNIPFYSNEKLNNLPENKGKFSWVLRDELAQAMEELGIVSNNERVLFCNIAYMKHYDCLNYEEKPINGGQYIIDTGDAFEKYNFHRCEDGMVRGFVETKYVGGYKNGNRTPKQLHIENIDPSYKEQDEIDYVTVVFCAKNPDKNIDKTVIVGWYKNAKVYRNRKEYLERPFNLETKYEHAILLSEDERTFEIPRAKSNDDNIGFGQANIWYANKNEHKSFVDEVLKYIDAYTKEKYEKDVSKENLTQDDELNEEITNHRFNGDETFEYTKEVVKKQEPKISFHGVLIYKRERKRANNAIIHSKHQCEIDAKHISFKRKNDGFPYMEAHHLIPMSKQDLFEYSLDVEENIVSLCSQCHREIHHGENADALIKKLYNDRKKLLKNKKIGVSLDELLSYYGF
;
A
#
# COMPACT_ATOMS: atom_id res chain seq x y z
N MET A 1 32.83 28.86 9.38
CA MET A 1 31.53 28.33 8.94
C MET A 1 31.79 27.13 8.06
N ILE A 2 31.67 25.91 8.60
CA ILE A 2 31.95 24.67 7.88
C ILE A 2 30.68 24.31 7.09
N LYS A 3 30.74 24.44 5.76
CA LYS A 3 29.72 23.92 4.84
C LYS A 3 29.70 22.40 4.97
N ARG A 4 28.59 21.83 5.45
CA ARG A 4 28.32 20.39 5.29
C ARG A 4 27.92 20.15 3.83
N ALA A 5 28.85 19.60 3.06
CA ALA A 5 28.54 19.01 1.76
C ALA A 5 27.79 17.71 2.02
N TYR A 6 26.48 17.70 1.74
CA TYR A 6 25.76 16.45 1.57
C TYR A 6 26.09 15.94 0.17
N TYR A 7 26.82 14.82 0.11
CA TYR A 7 27.33 14.20 -1.10
C TYR A 7 26.20 13.89 -2.06
N GLU A 8 26.43 14.16 -3.35
CA GLU A 8 25.47 14.15 -4.47
C GLU A 8 25.87 13.13 -5.56
N GLN A 9 26.71 12.13 -5.27
CA GLN A 9 27.43 11.39 -6.33
C GLN A 9 27.30 9.85 -6.42
N ASP A 10 26.49 9.16 -5.62
CA ASP A 10 26.31 7.69 -5.75
C ASP A 10 24.83 7.21 -5.69
N TYR A 11 23.87 8.05 -6.12
CA TYR A 11 22.41 7.81 -5.95
C TYR A 11 21.68 7.20 -7.16
N GLU A 12 22.38 6.62 -8.14
CA GLU A 12 21.72 6.09 -9.34
C GLU A 12 20.96 4.77 -9.03
N ASP A 13 19.63 4.83 -9.15
CA ASP A 13 18.70 3.74 -9.49
C ASP A 13 18.38 2.60 -8.50
N LYS A 14 18.48 2.79 -7.17
CA LYS A 14 18.02 1.74 -6.21
C LYS A 14 17.01 2.21 -5.17
N GLU A 15 15.87 1.51 -5.13
CA GLU A 15 14.77 1.67 -4.16
C GLU A 15 15.19 1.41 -2.71
N TYR A 16 16.06 0.42 -2.55
CA TYR A 16 16.67 0.05 -1.29
C TYR A 16 18.16 0.35 -1.37
N TYR A 17 18.66 1.12 -0.41
CA TYR A 17 20.05 1.54 -0.39
C TYR A 17 20.80 0.74 0.67
N GLU A 18 21.81 0.01 0.21
CA GLU A 18 22.79 -0.62 1.08
C GLU A 18 23.99 0.31 1.24
N LEU A 19 24.08 0.95 2.40
CA LEU A 19 25.29 1.63 2.82
C LEU A 19 26.38 0.60 3.12
N ASN A 20 27.11 0.20 2.08
CA ASN A 20 28.07 -0.89 2.08
C ASN A 20 27.46 -2.25 2.45
N LYS A 21 27.75 -3.29 1.66
CA LYS A 21 27.23 -4.63 1.90
C LYS A 21 27.58 -5.12 3.31
N PRO A 22 26.61 -5.55 4.13
CA PRO A 22 26.91 -6.43 5.25
C PRO A 22 27.36 -7.78 4.74
N ARG A 23 28.30 -8.40 5.44
CA ARG A 23 28.86 -9.70 5.05
C ARG A 23 28.00 -10.89 5.43
N ILE A 24 27.01 -10.70 6.33
CA ILE A 24 26.08 -11.78 6.72
C ILE A 24 25.01 -11.89 5.63
N SER A 25 25.34 -12.65 4.60
CA SER A 25 24.52 -12.93 3.42
C SER A 25 23.99 -14.36 3.40
N SER A 26 24.28 -15.13 4.45
CA SER A 26 23.86 -16.53 4.58
C SER A 26 22.75 -16.65 5.59
N VAL A 27 21.69 -17.36 5.20
CA VAL A 27 20.60 -17.77 6.09
C VAL A 27 21.15 -18.62 7.25
N GLU A 28 22.14 -19.48 7.00
CA GLU A 28 22.75 -20.31 8.06
C GLU A 28 23.48 -19.49 9.12
N ASP A 29 24.20 -18.45 8.69
CA ASP A 29 24.91 -17.54 9.59
C ASP A 29 23.91 -16.78 10.48
N TRP A 30 22.82 -16.28 9.88
CA TRP A 30 21.73 -15.67 10.62
C TRP A 30 21.06 -16.65 11.59
N LYS A 31 20.84 -17.91 11.20
CA LYS A 31 20.31 -18.93 12.10
C LYS A 31 21.22 -19.18 13.29
N ALA A 32 22.53 -19.24 13.08
CA ALA A 32 23.50 -19.42 14.16
C ALA A 32 23.48 -18.24 15.15
N ILE A 33 23.44 -17.01 14.63
CA ILE A 33 23.32 -15.79 15.43
C ILE A 33 22.03 -15.80 16.26
N LEU A 34 20.89 -16.06 15.63
CA LEU A 34 19.57 -16.04 16.28
C LEU A 34 19.45 -17.12 17.36
N ARG A 35 19.94 -18.34 17.11
CA ARG A 35 19.97 -19.42 18.12
C ARG A 35 20.78 -19.00 19.35
N ASN A 36 21.93 -18.38 19.15
CA ASN A 36 22.75 -17.91 20.25
C ASN A 36 22.08 -16.79 21.03
N GLU A 37 21.40 -15.86 20.35
CA GLU A 37 20.66 -14.78 21.00
C GLU A 37 19.47 -15.28 21.81
N LEU A 38 18.71 -16.25 21.27
CA LEU A 38 17.64 -16.94 22.01
C LEU A 38 18.17 -17.67 23.25
N ALA A 39 19.33 -18.34 23.14
CA ALA A 39 19.96 -19.04 24.25
C ALA A 39 20.55 -18.10 25.31
N SER A 40 20.96 -16.88 24.91
CA SER A 40 21.60 -15.88 25.78
C SER A 40 20.62 -15.07 26.63
N ASN A 41 19.33 -15.43 26.63
CA ASN A 41 18.19 -14.69 27.17
C ASN A 41 18.51 -13.90 28.46
N LYS A 42 18.61 -12.58 28.32
CA LYS A 42 18.77 -11.67 29.47
C LYS A 42 17.41 -11.13 29.88
N LYS A 43 17.09 -11.23 31.17
CA LYS A 43 16.02 -10.42 31.79
C LYS A 43 16.21 -8.95 31.39
N GLY A 44 15.24 -8.37 30.67
CA GLY A 44 15.15 -6.91 30.48
C GLY A 44 14.67 -6.42 29.11
N PHE A 45 15.07 -7.06 27.99
CA PHE A 45 14.63 -6.65 26.65
C PHE A 45 14.83 -7.75 25.62
N ASP A 46 13.73 -8.17 24.99
CA ASP A 46 13.75 -9.13 23.91
C ASP A 46 13.91 -8.40 22.56
N PHE A 47 15.14 -8.37 22.04
CA PHE A 47 15.42 -7.76 20.74
C PHE A 47 14.69 -8.47 19.60
N ILE A 48 14.59 -9.81 19.68
CA ILE A 48 13.96 -10.62 18.66
C ILE A 48 12.46 -10.30 18.64
N GLY A 49 11.77 -10.44 19.79
CA GLY A 49 10.33 -10.19 19.90
C GLY A 49 9.93 -8.72 19.66
N ASN A 50 10.67 -7.75 20.19
CA ASN A 50 10.25 -6.34 20.13
C ASN A 50 10.72 -5.59 18.88
N VAL A 51 11.78 -6.05 18.20
CA VAL A 51 12.33 -5.34 17.03
C VAL A 51 12.23 -6.20 15.79
N LEU A 52 12.82 -7.40 15.79
CA LEU A 52 12.86 -8.21 14.57
C LEU A 52 11.48 -8.72 14.17
N VAL A 53 10.72 -9.28 15.11
CA VAL A 53 9.36 -9.79 14.85
C VAL A 53 8.41 -8.66 14.43
N GLU A 54 8.45 -7.51 15.11
CA GLU A 54 7.63 -6.35 14.76
C GLU A 54 7.96 -5.78 13.38
N THR A 55 9.25 -5.79 13.01
CA THR A 55 9.68 -5.36 11.67
C THR A 55 9.33 -6.40 10.62
N TYR A 56 9.40 -7.70 10.93
CA TYR A 56 9.07 -8.77 10.00
C TYR A 56 7.61 -8.70 9.54
N TYR A 57 6.67 -8.42 10.46
CA TYR A 57 5.25 -8.33 10.13
C TYR A 57 4.80 -6.96 9.62
N SER A 58 5.66 -5.93 9.67
CA SER A 58 5.28 -4.62 9.15
C SER A 58 5.21 -4.61 7.61
N PRO A 59 4.47 -3.67 7.00
CA PRO A 59 4.36 -3.57 5.55
C PRO A 59 5.75 -3.50 4.90
N ASN A 60 5.98 -4.35 3.89
CA ASN A 60 7.27 -4.49 3.19
C ASN A 60 8.45 -4.73 4.15
N LYS A 61 8.20 -5.36 5.31
CA LYS A 61 9.17 -5.56 6.39
C LYS A 61 9.90 -4.29 6.81
N THR A 62 9.22 -3.14 6.70
CA THR A 62 9.79 -1.80 6.91
C THR A 62 9.16 -1.10 8.12
N VAL A 63 9.98 -0.52 8.99
CA VAL A 63 9.52 0.34 10.10
C VAL A 63 10.33 1.64 10.15
N PHE A 64 9.83 2.65 10.85
CA PHE A 64 10.64 3.81 11.23
C PHE A 64 11.03 3.70 12.70
N CYS A 65 12.32 3.93 13.01
CA CYS A 65 12.84 3.74 14.38
C CYS A 65 11.99 4.45 15.47
N ARG A 66 11.61 5.71 15.26
CA ARG A 66 10.81 6.47 16.24
C ARG A 66 9.39 5.93 16.40
N ASP A 67 8.81 5.49 15.30
CA ASP A 67 7.45 4.94 15.31
C ASP A 67 7.44 3.57 16.02
N LEU A 68 8.49 2.77 15.81
CA LEU A 68 8.72 1.52 16.54
C LEU A 68 8.94 1.76 18.04
N GLU A 69 9.78 2.73 18.43
CA GLU A 69 9.99 3.11 19.85
C GLU A 69 8.68 3.48 20.55
N LYS A 70 7.85 4.28 19.88
CA LYS A 70 6.54 4.67 20.39
C LYS A 70 5.61 3.48 20.51
N LYS A 71 5.65 2.56 19.54
CA LYS A 71 4.83 1.35 19.51
C LYS A 71 5.16 0.38 20.65
N ILE A 72 6.44 0.04 20.83
CA ILE A 72 6.85 -0.91 21.87
C ILE A 72 6.87 -0.28 23.28
N GLY A 73 6.61 1.03 23.38
CA GLY A 73 6.63 1.76 24.66
C GLY A 73 8.02 1.86 25.28
N LEU A 74 9.09 1.74 24.49
CA LEU A 74 10.48 1.71 24.96
C LEU A 74 11.36 2.61 24.09
N GLY A 75 12.00 3.60 24.73
CA GLY A 75 13.02 4.42 24.09
C GLY A 75 14.38 3.72 23.99
N GLY A 76 15.22 4.21 23.07
CA GLY A 76 16.60 3.77 22.93
C GLY A 76 16.75 2.50 22.10
N ILE A 77 15.83 2.20 21.17
CA ILE A 77 15.97 1.03 20.29
C ILE A 77 17.27 1.09 19.48
N ASN A 78 17.69 2.29 19.04
CA ASN A 78 18.99 2.49 18.38
C ASN A 78 20.17 1.90 19.19
N LEU A 79 20.19 2.14 20.51
CA LEU A 79 21.23 1.61 21.39
C LEU A 79 21.15 0.08 21.49
N ARG A 80 19.93 -0.45 21.56
CA ARG A 80 19.67 -1.90 21.69
C ARG A 80 20.05 -2.67 20.42
N VAL A 81 19.87 -2.06 19.25
CA VAL A 81 20.39 -2.56 17.97
C VAL A 81 21.93 -2.52 17.97
N GLY A 82 22.53 -1.46 18.53
CA GLY A 82 23.96 -1.39 18.83
C GLY A 82 24.47 -2.51 19.73
N ASP A 83 23.73 -2.82 20.80
CA ASP A 83 24.06 -3.91 21.70
C ASP A 83 23.96 -5.28 21.02
N PHE A 84 22.99 -5.45 20.10
CA PHE A 84 22.88 -6.65 19.28
C PHE A 84 24.11 -6.84 18.39
N ARG A 85 24.54 -5.80 17.65
CA ARG A 85 25.83 -5.81 16.92
C ARG A 85 26.97 -6.27 17.81
N ASN A 86 27.12 -5.62 18.96
CA ASN A 86 28.23 -5.89 19.88
C ASN A 86 28.21 -7.34 20.40
N ARG A 87 27.04 -7.95 20.56
CA ARG A 87 26.91 -9.37 20.94
C ARG A 87 27.30 -10.31 19.80
N ILE A 88 26.87 -10.02 18.57
CA ILE A 88 27.30 -10.77 17.39
C ILE A 88 28.83 -10.75 17.31
N CYS A 89 29.47 -9.57 17.36
CA CYS A 89 30.93 -9.44 17.32
C CYS A 89 31.63 -10.25 18.43
N LYS A 90 31.09 -10.23 19.66
CA LYS A 90 31.68 -10.94 20.81
C LYS A 90 31.48 -12.46 20.77
N SER A 91 30.40 -12.92 20.15
CA SER A 91 30.06 -14.34 20.10
C SER A 91 31.00 -15.16 19.19
N HIS A 92 31.73 -14.49 18.29
CA HIS A 92 32.60 -15.13 17.28
C HIS A 92 31.89 -16.20 16.44
N ILE A 93 30.55 -16.12 16.32
CA ILE A 93 29.74 -17.07 15.53
C ILE A 93 29.98 -16.89 14.03
N VAL A 94 30.23 -15.64 13.62
CA VAL A 94 30.51 -15.26 12.23
C VAL A 94 31.65 -14.25 12.25
N GLU A 95 32.65 -14.45 11.40
CA GLU A 95 33.66 -13.43 11.13
C GLU A 95 33.12 -12.45 10.09
N PHE A 96 33.10 -11.16 10.41
CA PHE A 96 32.86 -10.10 9.43
C PHE A 96 33.80 -8.94 9.71
N GLU A 97 34.39 -8.38 8.65
CA GLU A 97 35.26 -7.21 8.79
C GLU A 97 34.44 -6.00 9.25
N GLU A 98 34.96 -5.29 10.26
CA GLU A 98 34.45 -3.96 10.61
C GLU A 98 34.74 -2.99 9.46
N GLN A 99 33.73 -2.30 8.95
CA GLN A 99 33.93 -1.30 7.92
C GLN A 99 33.89 0.11 8.51
N ILE A 100 34.97 0.86 8.28
CA ILE A 100 35.04 2.29 8.60
C ILE A 100 34.58 3.06 7.37
N ARG A 101 33.55 3.89 7.53
CA ARG A 101 33.20 4.93 6.55
C ARG A 101 34.27 6.02 6.57
N ASP A 102 34.71 6.42 5.39
CA ASP A 102 35.78 7.39 5.11
C ASP A 102 35.44 8.85 5.47
N ASP A 103 34.16 9.18 5.69
CA ASP A 103 33.70 10.56 5.93
C ASP A 103 33.29 10.89 7.38
N SER A 104 32.95 9.91 8.23
CA SER A 104 32.66 10.15 9.66
C SER A 104 33.10 9.07 10.64
N GLY A 105 33.76 8.00 10.18
CA GLY A 105 34.47 7.05 11.04
C GLY A 105 33.63 6.12 11.94
N THR A 106 32.30 6.06 11.82
CA THR A 106 31.47 5.14 12.64
C THR A 106 30.52 4.30 11.80
N ASP A 107 30.72 2.98 11.89
CA ASP A 107 29.79 1.94 11.42
C ASP A 107 28.47 2.05 12.18
N ARG A 108 27.37 2.22 11.45
CA ARG A 108 26.05 2.45 12.08
C ARG A 108 25.39 1.12 12.36
N SER A 109 25.50 0.67 13.61
CA SER A 109 25.05 -0.66 14.08
C SER A 109 23.69 -1.20 13.61
N TRP A 110 22.77 -0.35 13.18
CA TRP A 110 21.48 -0.76 12.61
C TRP A 110 21.56 -1.34 11.19
N ASN A 111 22.63 -1.10 10.45
CA ASN A 111 22.85 -1.64 9.11
C ASN A 111 23.04 -3.17 9.08
N ILE A 112 23.38 -3.78 10.21
CA ILE A 112 23.59 -5.22 10.33
C ILE A 112 22.26 -5.96 10.13
N PRO A 113 21.21 -5.73 10.95
CA PRO A 113 19.91 -6.38 10.74
C PRO A 113 19.02 -5.71 9.68
N PHE A 114 19.32 -4.45 9.27
CA PHE A 114 18.43 -3.67 8.40
C PHE A 114 19.14 -2.99 7.22
N TYR A 115 18.40 -2.75 6.14
CA TYR A 115 18.75 -1.77 5.10
C TYR A 115 17.88 -0.51 5.20
N SER A 116 18.30 0.56 4.50
CA SER A 116 17.57 1.82 4.45
C SER A 116 16.74 1.92 3.16
N ASN A 117 15.50 2.37 3.24
CA ASN A 117 14.69 2.74 2.08
C ASN A 117 14.75 4.26 1.90
N GLU A 118 15.64 4.71 1.02
CA GLU A 118 15.84 6.15 0.78
C GLU A 118 14.67 6.79 0.03
N LYS A 119 13.98 6.06 -0.87
CA LYS A 119 12.75 6.58 -1.49
C LYS A 119 11.74 6.95 -0.41
N LEU A 120 11.54 6.06 0.56
CA LEU A 120 10.62 6.26 1.67
C LEU A 120 11.09 7.35 2.66
N ASN A 121 12.40 7.43 2.94
CA ASN A 121 12.99 8.46 3.81
C ASN A 121 12.87 9.87 3.23
N ASN A 122 12.94 9.99 1.90
CA ASN A 122 12.92 11.26 1.20
C ASN A 122 11.50 11.84 1.04
N LEU A 123 10.45 11.08 1.37
CA LEU A 123 9.08 11.58 1.39
C LEU A 123 8.89 12.68 2.44
N PRO A 124 8.18 13.79 2.13
CA PRO A 124 8.03 14.93 3.03
C PRO A 124 7.47 14.59 4.42
N GLU A 125 6.51 13.67 4.49
CA GLU A 125 5.89 13.19 5.73
C GLU A 125 6.85 12.40 6.62
N ASN A 126 7.95 11.91 6.04
CA ASN A 126 8.98 11.13 6.74
C ASN A 126 10.25 11.94 7.01
N LYS A 127 10.23 13.26 6.79
CA LYS A 127 11.39 14.13 7.05
C LYS A 127 11.92 13.96 8.48
N GLY A 128 13.16 13.50 8.59
CA GLY A 128 13.84 13.26 9.87
C GLY A 128 13.49 11.93 10.55
N LYS A 129 12.76 11.05 9.86
CA LYS A 129 12.63 9.63 10.18
C LYS A 129 13.64 8.84 9.35
N PHE A 130 14.00 7.66 9.85
CA PHE A 130 14.87 6.71 9.16
C PHE A 130 14.18 5.36 9.12
N SER A 131 13.99 4.85 7.91
CA SER A 131 13.43 3.53 7.67
C SER A 131 14.45 2.43 7.95
N TRP A 132 13.98 1.37 8.58
CA TRP A 132 14.68 0.12 8.77
C TRP A 132 13.87 -0.96 8.09
N VAL A 133 14.48 -1.59 7.10
CA VAL A 133 13.88 -2.70 6.38
C VAL A 133 14.63 -3.98 6.72
N LEU A 134 13.91 -5.02 7.14
CA LEU A 134 14.49 -6.30 7.55
C LEU A 134 15.16 -6.99 6.36
N ARG A 135 16.37 -7.51 6.56
CA ARG A 135 17.10 -8.29 5.55
C ARG A 135 16.37 -9.57 5.18
N ASP A 136 16.39 -9.91 3.89
CA ASP A 136 15.69 -11.09 3.37
C ASP A 136 16.27 -12.39 3.94
N GLU A 137 17.60 -12.49 4.06
CA GLU A 137 18.26 -13.66 4.62
C GLU A 137 18.01 -13.81 6.12
N LEU A 138 17.91 -12.68 6.83
CA LEU A 138 17.54 -12.66 8.24
C LEU A 138 16.06 -13.04 8.42
N ALA A 139 15.17 -12.53 7.58
CA ALA A 139 13.77 -12.87 7.58
C ALA A 139 13.58 -14.39 7.33
N GLN A 140 14.25 -14.93 6.31
CA GLN A 140 14.24 -16.37 6.02
C GLN A 140 14.78 -17.20 7.20
N ALA A 141 15.88 -16.76 7.84
CA ALA A 141 16.42 -17.45 9.01
C ALA A 141 15.45 -17.44 10.20
N MET A 142 14.71 -16.35 10.41
CA MET A 142 13.68 -16.27 11.45
C MET A 142 12.52 -17.24 11.18
N GLU A 143 12.12 -17.41 9.91
CA GLU A 143 11.11 -18.38 9.48
C GLU A 143 11.58 -19.82 9.73
N GLU A 144 12.79 -20.17 9.29
CA GLU A 144 13.34 -21.53 9.44
C GLU A 144 13.57 -21.94 10.90
N LEU A 145 13.76 -20.96 11.80
CA LEU A 145 13.85 -21.18 13.25
C LEU A 145 12.49 -21.18 13.95
N GLY A 146 11.40 -20.88 13.26
CA GLY A 146 10.07 -20.74 13.86
C GLY A 146 9.95 -19.55 14.82
N ILE A 147 10.81 -18.55 14.70
CA ILE A 147 10.75 -17.29 15.46
C ILE A 147 9.56 -16.45 14.98
N VAL A 148 9.37 -16.44 13.67
CA VAL A 148 8.19 -15.91 12.98
C VAL A 148 7.61 -17.02 12.12
N SER A 149 6.33 -16.92 11.82
CA SER A 149 5.72 -17.75 10.80
C SER A 149 5.61 -16.94 9.51
N ASN A 150 5.98 -17.53 8.38
CA ASN A 150 5.61 -17.03 7.05
C ASN A 150 4.08 -16.94 6.85
N ASN A 151 3.30 -17.47 7.79
CA ASN A 151 1.88 -17.17 7.86
C ASN A 151 1.75 -15.72 8.31
N GLU A 152 1.36 -14.84 7.39
CA GLU A 152 0.90 -13.51 7.77
C GLU A 152 -0.10 -13.62 8.92
N ARG A 153 -0.04 -12.70 9.88
CA ARG A 153 -1.01 -12.61 10.96
C ARG A 153 -2.39 -12.50 10.34
N VAL A 154 -3.23 -13.52 10.51
CA VAL A 154 -4.55 -13.57 9.90
C VAL A 154 -5.63 -13.79 10.95
N LEU A 155 -6.79 -13.17 10.73
CA LEU A 155 -7.97 -13.35 11.55
C LEU A 155 -9.20 -13.45 10.67
N PHE A 156 -9.91 -14.58 10.73
CA PHE A 156 -11.16 -14.75 10.01
C PHE A 156 -12.35 -14.39 10.90
N CYS A 157 -13.18 -13.48 10.41
CA CYS A 157 -14.34 -12.92 11.11
C CYS A 157 -15.61 -13.27 10.34
N ASN A 158 -16.45 -14.14 10.89
CA ASN A 158 -17.76 -14.46 10.35
C ASN A 158 -18.80 -13.45 10.88
N ILE A 159 -19.34 -12.65 9.97
CA ILE A 159 -20.28 -11.56 10.22
C ILE A 159 -21.60 -11.78 9.47
N ALA A 160 -22.62 -10.99 9.79
CA ALA A 160 -23.86 -10.96 9.02
C ALA A 160 -23.61 -10.48 7.59
N TYR A 161 -24.35 -11.00 6.60
CA TYR A 161 -24.21 -10.57 5.20
C TYR A 161 -24.89 -9.20 4.99
N MET A 162 -24.16 -8.25 4.41
CA MET A 162 -24.66 -6.92 4.01
C MET A 162 -24.00 -6.51 2.70
N LYS A 163 -24.63 -5.62 1.93
CA LYS A 163 -24.08 -5.17 0.65
C LYS A 163 -22.97 -4.15 0.85
N HIS A 164 -23.18 -3.17 1.72
CA HIS A 164 -22.30 -2.00 1.82
C HIS A 164 -21.53 -1.94 3.14
N TYR A 165 -22.06 -2.49 4.23
CA TYR A 165 -21.48 -2.37 5.58
C TYR A 165 -21.16 -0.92 5.94
N ASP A 166 -21.99 0.00 5.46
CA ASP A 166 -21.93 1.43 5.71
C ASP A 166 -23.34 2.00 5.85
N CYS A 167 -23.97 1.73 6.99
CA CYS A 167 -25.33 2.20 7.26
C CYS A 167 -25.47 3.71 7.54
N LEU A 168 -24.37 4.49 7.49
CA LEU A 168 -24.48 5.95 7.50
C LEU A 168 -24.80 6.48 6.09
N ASN A 169 -24.33 5.79 5.06
CA ASN A 169 -24.52 6.17 3.66
C ASN A 169 -25.57 5.33 2.93
N TYR A 170 -25.91 4.14 3.44
CA TYR A 170 -26.84 3.21 2.78
C TYR A 170 -27.89 2.64 3.75
N GLU A 171 -29.16 2.63 3.33
CA GLU A 171 -30.21 1.93 4.07
C GLU A 171 -30.18 0.43 3.73
N GLU A 172 -29.69 -0.40 4.66
CA GLU A 172 -29.69 -1.85 4.51
C GLU A 172 -29.85 -2.57 5.85
N LYS A 173 -30.30 -3.82 5.80
CA LYS A 173 -30.49 -4.66 6.98
C LYS A 173 -29.60 -5.91 6.90
N PRO A 174 -28.96 -6.31 8.00
CA PRO A 174 -28.17 -7.54 8.03
C PRO A 174 -28.99 -8.78 7.70
N ILE A 175 -28.47 -9.63 6.82
CA ILE A 175 -29.02 -10.95 6.49
C ILE A 175 -28.26 -12.02 7.29
N ASN A 176 -29.00 -12.97 7.89
CA ASN A 176 -28.44 -14.05 8.72
C ASN A 176 -27.67 -13.57 9.97
N GLY A 177 -28.05 -12.41 10.51
CA GLY A 177 -27.51 -11.89 11.76
C GLY A 177 -27.73 -12.80 12.98
N GLY A 178 -26.79 -12.81 13.91
CA GLY A 178 -26.89 -13.61 15.14
C GLY A 178 -28.08 -13.22 16.03
N GLN A 179 -28.38 -14.05 17.04
CA GLN A 179 -29.48 -13.84 18.01
C GLN A 179 -29.48 -12.44 18.64
N TYR A 180 -28.32 -11.79 18.78
CA TYR A 180 -28.20 -10.42 19.29
C TYR A 180 -28.93 -9.38 18.42
N ILE A 181 -28.89 -9.51 17.08
CA ILE A 181 -29.57 -8.60 16.15
C ILE A 181 -31.10 -8.69 16.31
N ILE A 182 -31.59 -9.86 16.72
CA ILE A 182 -33.00 -10.12 17.04
C ILE A 182 -33.40 -9.45 18.37
N ASP A 183 -32.47 -9.33 19.32
CA ASP A 183 -32.76 -8.89 20.69
C ASP A 183 -32.44 -7.41 20.96
N THR A 184 -31.49 -6.79 20.27
CA THR A 184 -31.04 -5.40 20.51
C THR A 184 -31.27 -4.44 19.35
N GLY A 185 -31.61 -4.94 18.16
CA GLY A 185 -31.95 -4.12 16.99
C GLY A 185 -30.76 -3.39 16.34
N ASP A 186 -29.53 -3.57 16.83
CA ASP A 186 -28.33 -2.97 16.21
C ASP A 186 -27.23 -4.01 15.95
N ALA A 187 -26.84 -4.13 14.67
CA ALA A 187 -25.69 -4.91 14.24
C ALA A 187 -24.49 -3.97 14.10
N PHE A 188 -23.60 -3.93 15.10
CA PHE A 188 -22.40 -3.07 15.04
C PHE A 188 -21.46 -3.38 13.85
N GLU A 189 -21.63 -4.57 13.26
CA GLU A 189 -20.97 -5.01 12.03
C GLU A 189 -21.39 -4.17 10.80
N LYS A 190 -22.51 -3.46 10.85
CA LYS A 190 -23.10 -2.66 9.75
C LYS A 190 -22.28 -1.44 9.31
N TYR A 191 -21.15 -1.22 9.96
CA TYR A 191 -20.24 -0.12 9.73
C TYR A 191 -18.80 -0.63 9.54
N ASN A 192 -18.63 -1.94 9.25
CA ASN A 192 -17.34 -2.57 9.02
C ASN A 192 -16.62 -2.04 7.78
N PHE A 193 -17.24 -1.26 6.92
CA PHE A 193 -16.52 -0.62 5.80
C PHE A 193 -16.79 0.88 5.72
N HIS A 194 -17.31 1.47 6.81
CA HIS A 194 -17.51 2.90 6.90
C HIS A 194 -16.19 3.65 7.16
N ARG A 195 -15.91 4.65 6.33
CA ARG A 195 -14.79 5.57 6.49
C ARG A 195 -15.12 6.67 7.49
N CYS A 196 -14.46 6.64 8.65
CA CYS A 196 -14.54 7.72 9.63
C CYS A 196 -13.86 9.00 9.13
N GLU A 197 -14.19 10.15 9.74
CA GLU A 197 -13.67 11.47 9.36
C GLU A 197 -12.13 11.57 9.45
N ASP A 198 -11.51 10.79 10.34
CA ASP A 198 -10.06 10.71 10.51
C ASP A 198 -9.36 9.80 9.49
N GLY A 199 -10.10 9.27 8.51
CA GLY A 199 -9.57 8.38 7.47
C GLY A 199 -9.39 6.93 7.90
N MET A 200 -9.80 6.57 9.12
CA MET A 200 -9.78 5.20 9.62
C MET A 200 -11.07 4.46 9.31
N VAL A 201 -10.99 3.13 9.26
CA VAL A 201 -12.13 2.21 9.26
C VAL A 201 -12.07 1.43 10.56
N ARG A 202 -13.15 1.47 11.31
CA ARG A 202 -13.29 0.78 12.59
C ARG A 202 -14.27 -0.36 12.42
N GLY A 203 -13.77 -1.59 12.51
CA GLY A 203 -14.52 -2.82 12.32
C GLY A 203 -14.91 -3.47 13.65
N PHE A 204 -15.98 -4.24 13.59
CA PHE A 204 -16.52 -5.01 14.69
C PHE A 204 -16.77 -6.46 14.27
N VAL A 205 -16.33 -7.38 15.13
CA VAL A 205 -16.74 -8.78 15.10
C VAL A 205 -17.24 -9.19 16.47
N GLU A 206 -18.40 -9.86 16.51
CA GLU A 206 -19.01 -10.29 17.76
C GLU A 206 -18.21 -11.42 18.43
N THR A 207 -17.88 -11.25 19.71
CA THR A 207 -17.27 -12.30 20.54
C THR A 207 -18.33 -13.03 21.37
N LYS A 208 -18.04 -14.27 21.80
CA LYS A 208 -18.94 -14.97 22.74
C LYS A 208 -19.08 -14.17 24.04
N TYR A 209 -20.20 -14.31 24.75
CA TYR A 209 -20.40 -13.66 26.05
C TYR A 209 -20.19 -14.62 27.23
N VAL A 210 -19.89 -14.06 28.40
CA VAL A 210 -19.97 -14.71 29.71
C VAL A 210 -21.24 -14.20 30.43
N GLY A 211 -21.94 -15.09 31.14
CA GLY A 211 -23.19 -14.77 31.85
C GLY A 211 -24.45 -15.27 31.13
N GLY A 212 -25.49 -15.58 31.91
CA GLY A 212 -26.78 -16.07 31.39
C GLY A 212 -27.64 -14.94 30.81
N TYR A 213 -28.42 -15.24 29.77
CA TYR A 213 -29.33 -14.29 29.09
C TYR A 213 -30.30 -13.55 30.01
N LYS A 214 -30.59 -14.12 31.20
CA LYS A 214 -31.71 -13.72 32.05
C LYS A 214 -31.49 -12.46 32.91
N ASN A 215 -30.26 -12.00 33.12
CA ASN A 215 -29.98 -10.98 34.15
C ASN A 215 -29.25 -9.70 33.64
N GLY A 216 -29.15 -9.46 32.34
CA GLY A 216 -28.51 -8.23 31.80
C GLY A 216 -26.98 -8.09 32.03
N ASN A 217 -26.39 -8.90 32.91
CA ASN A 217 -24.94 -8.97 33.16
C ASN A 217 -24.23 -9.86 32.12
N ARG A 218 -24.29 -9.47 30.85
CA ARG A 218 -23.52 -10.12 29.77
C ARG A 218 -22.24 -9.35 29.54
N THR A 219 -21.09 -9.96 29.82
CA THR A 219 -19.79 -9.38 29.47
C THR A 219 -19.25 -10.07 28.21
N PRO A 220 -18.82 -9.30 27.19
CA PRO A 220 -18.22 -9.89 26.02
C PRO A 220 -16.88 -10.54 26.38
N LYS A 221 -16.59 -11.72 25.82
CA LYS A 221 -15.26 -12.33 25.94
C LYS A 221 -14.25 -11.51 25.16
N GLN A 222 -13.04 -11.49 25.66
CA GLN A 222 -11.89 -10.94 24.95
C GLN A 222 -11.58 -11.73 23.67
N LEU A 223 -11.00 -11.06 22.69
CA LEU A 223 -10.30 -11.72 21.60
C LEU A 223 -8.99 -12.28 22.14
N HIS A 224 -8.75 -13.57 21.89
CA HIS A 224 -7.51 -14.25 22.21
C HIS A 224 -6.47 -13.96 21.13
N ILE A 225 -5.92 -12.74 21.11
CA ILE A 225 -4.93 -12.31 20.10
C ILE A 225 -3.65 -13.14 20.14
N GLU A 226 -3.37 -13.83 21.24
CA GLU A 226 -2.30 -14.83 21.35
C GLU A 226 -2.48 -16.03 20.42
N ASN A 227 -3.70 -16.28 19.93
CA ASN A 227 -3.93 -17.29 18.91
C ASN A 227 -3.59 -16.80 17.50
N ILE A 228 -3.41 -15.49 17.29
CA ILE A 228 -2.88 -14.92 16.05
C ILE A 228 -1.34 -14.99 16.11
N ASP A 229 -0.76 -14.53 17.21
CA ASP A 229 0.68 -14.58 17.47
C ASP A 229 0.92 -14.85 18.97
N PRO A 230 1.53 -16.00 19.35
CA PRO A 230 1.74 -16.38 20.74
C PRO A 230 2.51 -15.34 21.59
N SER A 231 3.30 -14.47 20.96
CA SER A 231 4.06 -13.43 21.65
C SER A 231 3.18 -12.33 22.27
N TYR A 232 1.89 -12.24 21.89
CA TYR A 232 0.94 -11.22 22.35
C TYR A 232 0.05 -11.67 23.52
N LYS A 233 0.43 -12.73 24.24
CA LYS A 233 -0.34 -13.29 25.36
C LYS A 233 -0.69 -12.27 26.45
N GLU A 234 0.25 -11.39 26.79
CA GLU A 234 0.08 -10.38 27.85
C GLU A 234 -0.13 -8.97 27.26
N GLN A 235 -0.42 -8.88 25.96
CA GLN A 235 -0.65 -7.61 25.26
C GLN A 235 -2.14 -7.37 25.02
N ASP A 236 -2.55 -6.10 24.94
CA ASP A 236 -3.94 -5.71 24.71
C ASP A 236 -4.30 -5.53 23.23
N GLU A 237 -3.31 -5.46 22.35
CA GLU A 237 -3.50 -5.23 20.92
C GLU A 237 -2.37 -5.85 20.10
N ILE A 238 -2.68 -6.19 18.85
CA ILE A 238 -1.74 -6.71 17.86
C ILE A 238 -1.93 -5.96 16.53
N ASP A 239 -0.83 -5.56 15.92
CA ASP A 239 -0.80 -4.85 14.63
C ASP A 239 -0.50 -5.79 13.46
N TYR A 240 -0.73 -5.26 12.26
CA TYR A 240 -0.38 -5.88 10.99
C TYR A 240 -1.10 -7.22 10.77
N VAL A 241 -2.37 -7.29 11.16
CA VAL A 241 -3.22 -8.44 10.93
C VAL A 241 -4.01 -8.26 9.63
N THR A 242 -3.98 -9.26 8.76
CA THR A 242 -4.94 -9.41 7.66
C THR A 242 -6.25 -9.94 8.25
N VAL A 243 -7.25 -9.08 8.36
CA VAL A 243 -8.57 -9.45 8.89
C VAL A 243 -9.50 -9.76 7.73
N VAL A 244 -9.95 -11.00 7.63
CA VAL A 244 -10.80 -11.49 6.54
C VAL A 244 -12.24 -11.57 7.01
N PHE A 245 -13.11 -10.74 6.46
CA PHE A 245 -14.54 -10.78 6.74
C PHE A 245 -15.22 -11.80 5.84
N CYS A 246 -15.99 -12.67 6.46
CA CYS A 246 -16.70 -13.75 5.82
C CYS A 246 -18.18 -13.67 6.20
N ALA A 247 -19.07 -14.05 5.31
CA ALA A 247 -20.48 -14.13 5.63
C ALA A 247 -21.13 -15.32 4.93
N LYS A 248 -22.22 -15.83 5.51
CA LYS A 248 -23.05 -16.82 4.85
C LYS A 248 -23.72 -16.20 3.63
N ASN A 249 -23.67 -16.88 2.49
CA ASN A 249 -24.36 -16.45 1.28
C ASN A 249 -25.85 -16.20 1.59
N PRO A 250 -26.43 -15.07 1.14
CA PRO A 250 -27.82 -14.73 1.43
C PRO A 250 -28.81 -15.65 0.70
N ASP A 251 -28.40 -16.30 -0.39
CA ASP A 251 -29.22 -17.29 -1.09
C ASP A 251 -29.36 -18.55 -0.23
N LYS A 252 -30.60 -18.87 0.15
CA LYS A 252 -30.93 -20.04 0.97
C LYS A 252 -30.55 -21.37 0.32
N ASN A 253 -30.39 -21.40 -1.01
CA ASN A 253 -29.98 -22.58 -1.75
C ASN A 253 -28.45 -22.79 -1.73
N ILE A 254 -27.69 -21.76 -1.31
CA ILE A 254 -26.24 -21.78 -1.27
C ILE A 254 -25.80 -21.80 0.19
N ASP A 255 -25.61 -22.99 0.75
CA ASP A 255 -25.14 -23.16 2.14
C ASP A 255 -23.61 -23.01 2.24
N LYS A 256 -23.10 -21.85 1.81
CA LYS A 256 -21.67 -21.55 1.76
C LYS A 256 -21.36 -20.26 2.49
N THR A 257 -20.21 -20.24 3.16
CA THR A 257 -19.62 -19.00 3.69
C THR A 257 -18.63 -18.50 2.66
N VAL A 258 -18.70 -17.22 2.33
CA VAL A 258 -17.82 -16.57 1.34
C VAL A 258 -17.08 -15.39 1.97
N ILE A 259 -15.93 -15.04 1.43
CA ILE A 259 -15.26 -13.78 1.75
C ILE A 259 -16.11 -12.62 1.23
N VAL A 260 -16.37 -11.62 2.08
CA VAL A 260 -17.08 -10.38 1.68
C VAL A 260 -16.14 -9.19 1.55
N GLY A 261 -14.98 -9.24 2.20
CA GLY A 261 -13.99 -8.17 2.19
C GLY A 261 -12.92 -8.44 3.24
N TRP A 262 -11.95 -7.55 3.34
CA TRP A 262 -10.85 -7.67 4.29
C TRP A 262 -10.25 -6.32 4.66
N TYR A 263 -9.49 -6.34 5.74
CA TYR A 263 -8.53 -5.29 6.07
C TYR A 263 -7.12 -5.86 5.95
N LYS A 264 -6.24 -5.21 5.19
CA LYS A 264 -4.79 -5.40 5.36
C LYS A 264 -4.29 -4.49 6.49
N ASN A 265 -3.15 -4.87 7.08
CA ASN A 265 -2.43 -4.07 8.07
C ASN A 265 -3.28 -3.60 9.26
N ALA A 266 -4.29 -4.38 9.66
CA ALA A 266 -5.21 -3.99 10.71
C ALA A 266 -4.58 -4.15 12.10
N LYS A 267 -5.02 -3.29 13.01
CA LYS A 267 -4.86 -3.44 14.44
C LYS A 267 -6.06 -4.20 15.01
N VAL A 268 -5.81 -5.23 15.81
CA VAL A 268 -6.81 -6.05 16.48
C VAL A 268 -6.68 -5.87 17.98
N TYR A 269 -7.79 -5.59 18.64
CA TYR A 269 -7.84 -5.32 20.07
C TYR A 269 -8.35 -6.53 20.85
N ARG A 270 -7.65 -6.91 21.93
CA ARG A 270 -8.09 -7.95 22.88
C ARG A 270 -9.45 -7.59 23.48
N ASN A 271 -9.58 -6.34 23.92
CA ASN A 271 -10.80 -5.78 24.50
C ASN A 271 -11.45 -4.80 23.52
N ARG A 272 -12.79 -4.74 23.51
CA ARG A 272 -13.53 -3.79 22.66
C ARG A 272 -13.15 -2.36 23.05
N LYS A 273 -12.86 -1.53 22.05
CA LYS A 273 -12.74 -0.08 22.16
C LYS A 273 -14.05 0.58 21.72
N GLU A 274 -14.19 1.87 21.96
CA GLU A 274 -15.39 2.64 21.65
C GLU A 274 -15.04 3.90 20.88
N TYR A 275 -15.81 4.22 19.85
CA TYR A 275 -15.68 5.42 19.04
C TYR A 275 -17.07 5.94 18.71
N LEU A 276 -17.40 7.17 19.13
CA LEU A 276 -18.73 7.77 18.96
C LEU A 276 -19.86 6.82 19.43
N GLU A 277 -19.73 6.28 20.64
CA GLU A 277 -20.68 5.32 21.25
C GLU A 277 -20.80 3.97 20.51
N ARG A 278 -19.98 3.74 19.49
CA ARG A 278 -19.93 2.49 18.74
C ARG A 278 -18.77 1.61 19.21
N PRO A 279 -19.03 0.36 19.63
CA PRO A 279 -17.98 -0.59 19.95
C PRO A 279 -17.27 -1.07 18.67
N PHE A 280 -15.95 -1.23 18.75
CA PHE A 280 -15.10 -1.81 17.71
C PHE A 280 -13.97 -2.64 18.33
N ASN A 281 -13.43 -3.57 17.57
CA ASN A 281 -12.29 -4.39 18.00
C ASN A 281 -11.27 -4.62 16.87
N LEU A 282 -11.46 -3.95 15.74
CA LEU A 282 -10.62 -3.97 14.56
C LEU A 282 -10.47 -2.54 14.05
N GLU A 283 -9.28 -2.14 13.63
CA GLU A 283 -9.04 -0.81 13.07
C GLU A 283 -8.00 -0.89 11.96
N THR A 284 -8.25 -0.21 10.85
CA THR A 284 -7.26 -0.04 9.78
C THR A 284 -7.45 1.31 9.10
N LYS A 285 -6.53 1.70 8.23
CA LYS A 285 -6.75 2.84 7.33
C LYS A 285 -7.74 2.48 6.23
N TYR A 286 -8.54 3.45 5.78
CA TYR A 286 -9.50 3.23 4.70
C TYR A 286 -8.88 2.63 3.42
N GLU A 287 -7.68 3.08 3.05
CA GLU A 287 -6.93 2.56 1.88
C GLU A 287 -6.57 1.07 1.98
N HIS A 288 -6.59 0.50 3.19
CA HIS A 288 -6.32 -0.92 3.42
C HIS A 288 -7.59 -1.76 3.63
N ALA A 289 -8.78 -1.13 3.62
CA ALA A 289 -10.06 -1.81 3.77
C ALA A 289 -10.71 -2.03 2.40
N ILE A 290 -10.90 -3.29 2.02
CA ILE A 290 -11.50 -3.66 0.73
C ILE A 290 -12.78 -4.43 0.97
N LEU A 291 -13.88 -3.89 0.45
CA LEU A 291 -15.16 -4.58 0.34
C LEU A 291 -15.34 -5.08 -1.09
N LEU A 292 -15.69 -6.36 -1.24
CA LEU A 292 -16.02 -6.95 -2.53
C LEU A 292 -17.45 -6.57 -2.95
N SER A 293 -17.65 -6.33 -4.25
CA SER A 293 -19.01 -6.25 -4.80
C SER A 293 -19.71 -7.61 -4.70
N GLU A 294 -21.03 -7.64 -4.73
CA GLU A 294 -21.78 -8.89 -4.49
C GLU A 294 -21.43 -10.01 -5.49
N ASP A 295 -21.18 -9.64 -6.74
CA ASP A 295 -20.79 -10.54 -7.83
C ASP A 295 -19.37 -11.10 -7.68
N GLU A 296 -18.50 -10.42 -6.94
CA GLU A 296 -17.11 -10.85 -6.68
C GLU A 296 -16.99 -11.76 -5.44
N ARG A 297 -18.03 -11.90 -4.61
CA ARG A 297 -18.04 -12.69 -3.37
C ARG A 297 -18.16 -14.20 -3.63
N THR A 298 -17.14 -14.73 -4.29
CA THR A 298 -17.11 -16.09 -4.82
C THR A 298 -16.16 -17.00 -4.05
N PHE A 299 -15.15 -16.44 -3.36
CA PHE A 299 -14.17 -17.23 -2.62
C PHE A 299 -14.82 -17.86 -1.37
N GLU A 300 -14.84 -19.19 -1.33
CA GLU A 300 -15.52 -19.96 -0.29
C GLU A 300 -14.61 -20.25 0.91
N ILE A 301 -15.16 -20.11 2.11
CA ILE A 301 -14.50 -20.51 3.36
C ILE A 301 -15.19 -21.77 3.91
N PRO A 302 -14.45 -22.87 4.13
CA PRO A 302 -15.03 -24.10 4.62
C PRO A 302 -15.53 -23.98 6.07
N ARG A 303 -16.27 -25.00 6.51
CA ARG A 303 -16.69 -25.15 7.91
C ARG A 303 -15.91 -26.31 8.51
N ALA A 304 -15.39 -26.15 9.73
CA ALA A 304 -14.53 -27.17 10.35
C ALA A 304 -15.19 -28.56 10.44
N LYS A 305 -16.52 -28.64 10.54
CA LYS A 305 -17.24 -29.92 10.58
C LYS A 305 -17.46 -30.59 9.22
N SER A 306 -17.21 -29.88 8.12
CA SER A 306 -17.49 -30.36 6.77
C SER A 306 -16.28 -30.94 6.05
N ASN A 307 -15.12 -31.01 6.72
CA ASN A 307 -13.89 -31.56 6.16
C ASN A 307 -13.06 -32.27 7.24
N ASP A 308 -12.27 -33.25 6.81
CA ASP A 308 -11.52 -34.14 7.69
C ASP A 308 -10.39 -33.40 8.44
N ASP A 309 -9.87 -32.33 7.85
CA ASP A 309 -8.77 -31.52 8.39
C ASP A 309 -9.22 -30.45 9.40
N ASN A 310 -10.52 -30.37 9.69
CA ASN A 310 -11.14 -29.36 10.57
C ASN A 310 -10.83 -27.90 10.20
N ILE A 311 -10.63 -27.63 8.91
CA ILE A 311 -10.34 -26.30 8.35
C ILE A 311 -11.62 -25.46 8.31
N GLY A 312 -11.50 -24.18 8.67
CA GLY A 312 -12.58 -23.22 8.57
C GLY A 312 -13.31 -22.91 9.87
N PHE A 313 -14.44 -22.23 9.76
CA PHE A 313 -15.18 -21.77 10.94
C PHE A 313 -15.79 -22.93 11.73
N GLY A 314 -15.60 -22.88 13.05
CA GLY A 314 -16.34 -23.69 14.01
C GLY A 314 -17.69 -23.05 14.36
N GLN A 315 -18.10 -23.19 15.63
CA GLN A 315 -19.31 -22.55 16.16
C GLN A 315 -19.12 -21.07 16.53
N ALA A 316 -17.88 -20.59 16.59
CA ALA A 316 -17.59 -19.19 16.91
C ALA A 316 -17.57 -18.34 15.64
N ASN A 317 -17.83 -17.03 15.78
CA ASN A 317 -17.67 -16.06 14.70
C ASN A 317 -16.21 -15.74 14.37
N ILE A 318 -15.26 -16.31 15.12
CA ILE A 318 -13.83 -16.06 14.96
C ILE A 318 -13.14 -17.38 14.67
N TRP A 319 -12.28 -17.37 13.66
CA TRP A 319 -11.36 -18.45 13.35
C TRP A 319 -9.95 -17.88 13.20
N TYR A 320 -9.04 -18.34 14.06
CA TYR A 320 -7.65 -17.87 14.12
C TYR A 320 -6.73 -18.56 13.09
N ALA A 321 -7.21 -19.61 12.44
CA ALA A 321 -6.43 -20.40 11.46
C ALA A 321 -5.01 -20.79 11.90
N ASN A 322 -4.80 -21.03 13.20
CA ASN A 322 -3.48 -21.13 13.84
C ASN A 322 -2.90 -22.54 13.96
N LYS A 323 -3.41 -23.50 13.18
CA LYS A 323 -2.89 -24.88 13.15
C LYS A 323 -2.14 -25.13 11.85
N ASN A 324 -1.20 -26.07 11.87
CA ASN A 324 -0.36 -26.38 10.71
C ASN A 324 -1.18 -26.86 9.51
N GLU A 325 -2.26 -27.61 9.75
CA GLU A 325 -3.17 -28.12 8.74
C GLU A 325 -3.92 -27.00 8.00
N HIS A 326 -4.08 -25.82 8.63
CA HIS A 326 -4.75 -24.68 8.01
C HIS A 326 -3.83 -23.89 7.06
N LYS A 327 -2.50 -24.06 7.16
CA LYS A 327 -1.51 -23.19 6.52
C LYS A 327 -1.70 -23.10 5.00
N SER A 328 -1.84 -24.24 4.31
CA SER A 328 -2.01 -24.26 2.86
C SER A 328 -3.25 -23.49 2.40
N PHE A 329 -4.33 -23.55 3.17
CA PHE A 329 -5.57 -22.84 2.84
C PHE A 329 -5.45 -21.34 3.13
N VAL A 330 -4.80 -20.97 4.24
CA VAL A 330 -4.50 -19.56 4.54
C VAL A 330 -3.64 -18.95 3.45
N ASP A 331 -2.60 -19.65 2.98
CA ASP A 331 -1.72 -19.18 1.91
C ASP A 331 -2.50 -18.95 0.59
N GLU A 332 -3.50 -19.79 0.30
CA GLU A 332 -4.40 -19.60 -0.84
C GLU A 332 -5.26 -18.33 -0.70
N VAL A 333 -5.87 -18.12 0.47
CA VAL A 333 -6.66 -16.92 0.77
C VAL A 333 -5.81 -15.65 0.67
N LEU A 334 -4.60 -15.66 1.23
CA LEU A 334 -3.72 -14.49 1.20
C LEU A 334 -3.26 -14.17 -0.23
N LYS A 335 -2.91 -15.19 -1.03
CA LYS A 335 -2.60 -15.00 -2.46
C LYS A 335 -3.77 -14.40 -3.23
N TYR A 336 -4.99 -14.86 -2.96
CA TYR A 336 -6.20 -14.28 -3.55
C TYR A 336 -6.36 -12.80 -3.16
N ILE A 337 -6.24 -12.49 -1.86
CA ILE A 337 -6.33 -11.13 -1.33
C ILE A 337 -5.28 -10.20 -1.95
N ASP A 338 -4.03 -10.63 -2.03
CA ASP A 338 -2.92 -9.82 -2.54
C ASP A 338 -3.07 -9.58 -4.04
N ALA A 339 -3.44 -10.61 -4.81
CA ALA A 339 -3.72 -10.49 -6.24
C ALA A 339 -4.86 -9.49 -6.52
N TYR A 340 -5.98 -9.63 -5.80
CA TYR A 340 -7.11 -8.70 -5.95
C TYR A 340 -6.74 -7.28 -5.51
N THR A 341 -6.05 -7.12 -4.38
CA THR A 341 -5.64 -5.81 -3.86
C THR A 341 -4.75 -5.08 -4.87
N LYS A 342 -3.81 -5.79 -5.49
CA LYS A 342 -2.95 -5.25 -6.54
C LYS A 342 -3.76 -4.84 -7.78
N GLU A 343 -4.61 -5.72 -8.29
CA GLU A 343 -5.44 -5.44 -9.47
C GLU A 343 -6.38 -4.24 -9.22
N LYS A 344 -7.00 -4.17 -8.05
CA LYS A 344 -7.85 -3.05 -7.65
C LYS A 344 -7.08 -1.74 -7.58
N TYR A 345 -5.89 -1.75 -6.96
CA TYR A 345 -5.03 -0.57 -6.90
C TYR A 345 -4.66 -0.06 -8.30
N GLU A 346 -4.28 -0.96 -9.22
CA GLU A 346 -3.95 -0.62 -10.60
C GLU A 346 -5.15 -0.01 -11.34
N LYS A 347 -6.36 -0.58 -11.16
CA LYS A 347 -7.61 -0.03 -11.71
C LYS A 347 -7.93 1.36 -11.16
N ASP A 348 -7.80 1.54 -9.83
CA ASP A 348 -8.07 2.83 -9.18
C ASP A 348 -7.06 3.90 -9.61
N VAL A 349 -5.78 3.55 -9.73
CA VAL A 349 -4.73 4.43 -10.29
C VAL A 349 -5.08 4.84 -11.72
N SER A 350 -5.47 3.87 -12.57
CA SER A 350 -5.85 4.16 -13.95
C SER A 350 -7.05 5.09 -14.03
N LYS A 351 -8.11 4.80 -13.26
CA LYS A 351 -9.34 5.59 -13.24
C LYS A 351 -9.09 7.01 -12.76
N GLU A 352 -8.35 7.17 -11.67
CA GLU A 352 -8.05 8.49 -11.10
C GLU A 352 -7.16 9.32 -12.04
N ASN A 353 -6.19 8.69 -12.73
CA ASN A 353 -5.41 9.40 -13.76
C ASN A 353 -6.27 9.85 -14.94
N LEU A 354 -7.21 9.02 -15.40
CA LEU A 354 -8.16 9.41 -16.45
C LEU A 354 -9.03 10.60 -16.00
N THR A 355 -9.55 10.57 -14.77
CA THR A 355 -10.30 11.70 -14.20
C THR A 355 -9.47 12.99 -14.21
N GLN A 356 -8.19 12.91 -13.81
CA GLN A 356 -7.29 14.08 -13.82
C GLN A 356 -7.00 14.61 -15.24
N ASP A 357 -6.91 13.73 -16.24
CA ASP A 357 -6.73 14.12 -17.64
C ASP A 357 -8.00 14.80 -18.20
N ASP A 358 -9.18 14.28 -17.85
CA ASP A 358 -10.48 14.85 -18.23
C ASP A 358 -10.70 16.22 -17.56
N GLU A 359 -10.44 16.35 -16.24
CA GLU A 359 -10.51 17.61 -15.50
C GLU A 359 -9.57 18.67 -16.11
N LEU A 360 -8.33 18.29 -16.44
CA LEU A 360 -7.37 19.17 -17.09
C LEU A 360 -7.93 19.69 -18.44
N ASN A 361 -8.48 18.81 -19.27
CA ASN A 361 -9.05 19.18 -20.55
C ASN A 361 -10.31 20.05 -20.41
N GLU A 362 -11.11 19.84 -19.37
CA GLU A 362 -12.23 20.74 -19.03
C GLU A 362 -11.74 22.13 -18.63
N GLU A 363 -10.70 22.22 -17.79
CA GLU A 363 -10.10 23.50 -17.41
C GLU A 363 -9.50 24.27 -18.61
N ILE A 364 -8.87 23.56 -19.55
CA ILE A 364 -8.38 24.11 -20.82
C ILE A 364 -9.55 24.60 -21.66
N THR A 365 -10.62 23.80 -21.74
CA THR A 365 -11.85 24.14 -22.48
C THR A 365 -12.51 25.40 -21.94
N ASN A 366 -12.36 25.71 -20.65
CA ASN A 366 -12.85 26.95 -20.05
C ASN A 366 -11.85 28.11 -20.11
N HIS A 367 -10.57 27.86 -20.44
CA HIS A 367 -9.55 28.89 -20.58
C HIS A 367 -9.73 29.69 -21.88
N ARG A 368 -9.57 31.02 -21.83
CA ARG A 368 -9.69 31.89 -23.01
C ARG A 368 -8.29 32.29 -23.49
N PHE A 369 -7.88 31.77 -24.65
CA PHE A 369 -6.57 32.07 -25.21
C PHE A 369 -6.56 33.45 -25.89
N ASN A 370 -5.37 34.06 -25.99
CA ASN A 370 -5.16 35.28 -26.76
C ASN A 370 -4.33 34.98 -28.01
N GLY A 371 -4.69 35.57 -29.16
CA GLY A 371 -4.05 35.28 -30.45
C GLY A 371 -2.60 35.72 -30.59
N ASP A 372 -2.12 36.57 -29.69
CA ASP A 372 -0.72 36.99 -29.64
C ASP A 372 0.15 36.10 -28.74
N GLU A 373 -0.43 35.11 -28.06
CA GLU A 373 0.32 34.19 -27.19
C GLU A 373 1.23 33.29 -28.03
N THR A 374 2.48 33.17 -27.59
CA THR A 374 3.48 32.28 -28.17
C THR A 374 4.23 31.58 -27.07
N PHE A 375 4.67 30.35 -27.33
CA PHE A 375 5.47 29.57 -26.40
C PHE A 375 6.59 28.85 -27.15
N GLU A 376 7.78 28.90 -26.58
CA GLU A 376 8.97 28.19 -27.06
C GLU A 376 9.54 27.33 -25.93
N TYR A 377 10.05 26.16 -26.30
CA TYR A 377 10.61 25.24 -25.32
C TYR A 377 11.82 25.84 -24.61
N THR A 378 11.89 25.59 -23.31
CA THR A 378 13.00 26.03 -22.47
C THR A 378 13.96 24.88 -22.22
N LYS A 379 15.21 25.18 -21.82
CA LYS A 379 16.16 24.14 -21.39
C LYS A 379 16.01 23.75 -19.91
N GLU A 380 15.06 24.35 -19.21
CA GLU A 380 14.87 24.13 -17.78
C GLU A 380 14.36 22.70 -17.51
N VAL A 381 15.00 22.01 -16.57
CA VAL A 381 14.57 20.69 -16.11
C VAL A 381 13.79 20.85 -14.82
N VAL A 382 12.71 20.08 -14.69
CA VAL A 382 11.79 20.17 -13.55
C VAL A 382 11.88 18.87 -12.79
N LYS A 383 12.29 18.91 -11.52
CA LYS A 383 12.28 17.72 -10.66
C LYS A 383 10.83 17.28 -10.43
N LYS A 384 10.60 15.97 -10.28
CA LYS A 384 9.26 15.47 -9.97
C LYS A 384 8.76 16.09 -8.66
N GLN A 385 7.49 16.45 -8.64
CA GLN A 385 6.82 16.92 -7.44
C GLN A 385 6.35 15.71 -6.62
N GLU A 386 6.07 15.93 -5.34
CA GLU A 386 5.52 14.88 -4.48
C GLU A 386 4.06 14.60 -4.85
N PRO A 387 3.66 13.31 -4.93
CA PRO A 387 2.30 12.94 -5.25
C PRO A 387 1.36 13.30 -4.10
N LYS A 388 0.07 13.45 -4.42
CA LYS A 388 -1.02 13.58 -3.44
C LYS A 388 -1.77 12.26 -3.36
N ILE A 389 -2.26 11.94 -2.18
CA ILE A 389 -3.16 10.79 -1.98
C ILE A 389 -4.58 11.22 -2.39
N SER A 390 -5.18 10.50 -3.34
CA SER A 390 -6.56 10.74 -3.76
C SER A 390 -7.56 10.29 -2.70
N PHE A 391 -8.85 10.58 -2.90
CA PHE A 391 -9.89 10.07 -2.02
C PHE A 391 -9.90 8.52 -1.94
N HIS A 392 -9.53 7.85 -3.03
CA HIS A 392 -9.44 6.40 -3.14
C HIS A 392 -8.13 5.81 -2.59
N GLY A 393 -7.23 6.61 -2.02
CA GLY A 393 -5.98 6.10 -1.43
C GLY A 393 -4.85 5.84 -2.45
N VAL A 394 -5.01 6.29 -3.70
CA VAL A 394 -3.97 6.15 -4.74
C VAL A 394 -3.10 7.41 -4.85
N LEU A 395 -1.84 7.24 -5.22
CA LEU A 395 -0.88 8.34 -5.39
C LEU A 395 -1.09 8.99 -6.76
N ILE A 396 -1.28 10.31 -6.77
CA ILE A 396 -1.58 11.10 -7.97
C ILE A 396 -0.66 12.30 -8.07
N TYR A 397 -0.06 12.45 -9.24
CA TYR A 397 0.78 13.59 -9.58
C TYR A 397 -0.07 14.73 -10.16
N LYS A 398 0.22 15.94 -9.69
CA LYS A 398 -0.47 17.15 -10.13
C LYS A 398 -0.12 17.44 -11.59
N ARG A 399 -1.12 17.86 -12.37
CA ARG A 399 -0.98 18.40 -13.72
C ARG A 399 -1.14 19.90 -13.70
N GLU A 400 -0.23 20.63 -14.35
CA GLU A 400 -0.27 22.08 -14.43
C GLU A 400 -0.94 22.53 -15.72
N ARG A 401 -2.16 23.05 -15.62
CA ARG A 401 -2.91 23.62 -16.75
C ARG A 401 -2.09 24.55 -17.63
N LYS A 402 -1.19 25.36 -17.04
CA LYS A 402 -0.33 26.28 -17.79
C LYS A 402 0.54 25.55 -18.81
N ARG A 403 1.10 24.38 -18.47
CA ARG A 403 1.95 23.59 -19.37
C ARG A 403 1.14 23.01 -20.53
N ALA A 404 -0.06 22.52 -20.22
CA ALA A 404 -0.97 22.04 -21.26
C ALA A 404 -1.42 23.18 -22.21
N ASN A 405 -1.75 24.35 -21.68
CA ASN A 405 -2.02 25.55 -22.48
C ASN A 405 -0.81 25.93 -23.35
N ASN A 406 0.40 25.93 -22.79
CA ASN A 406 1.63 26.23 -23.52
C ASN A 406 1.86 25.25 -24.68
N ALA A 407 1.58 23.95 -24.50
CA ALA A 407 1.68 22.96 -25.57
C ALA A 407 0.67 23.23 -26.71
N ILE A 408 -0.57 23.58 -26.37
CA ILE A 408 -1.59 23.97 -27.37
C ILE A 408 -1.17 25.25 -28.10
N ILE A 409 -0.67 26.26 -27.39
CA ILE A 409 -0.15 27.50 -27.97
C ILE A 409 1.03 27.22 -28.90
N HIS A 410 1.96 26.36 -28.48
CA HIS A 410 3.13 25.97 -29.28
C HIS A 410 2.73 25.29 -30.59
N SER A 411 1.70 24.43 -30.56
CA SER A 411 1.12 23.80 -31.75
C SER A 411 0.31 24.76 -32.63
N LYS A 412 0.12 26.02 -32.21
CA LYS A 412 -0.76 27.01 -32.85
C LYS A 412 -2.20 26.54 -32.95
N HIS A 413 -2.69 25.85 -31.92
CA HIS A 413 -4.03 25.25 -31.88
C HIS A 413 -4.27 24.26 -33.03
N GLN A 414 -3.28 23.45 -33.39
CA GLN A 414 -3.36 22.43 -34.44
C GLN A 414 -3.02 21.05 -33.89
N CYS A 415 -3.58 20.01 -34.51
CA CYS A 415 -3.24 18.64 -34.15
C CYS A 415 -1.80 18.32 -34.58
N GLU A 416 -1.03 17.74 -33.66
CA GLU A 416 0.37 17.37 -33.91
C GLU A 416 0.54 16.06 -34.68
N ILE A 417 -0.53 15.29 -34.86
CA ILE A 417 -0.53 14.16 -35.81
C ILE A 417 -0.60 14.68 -37.25
N ASP A 418 -1.58 15.53 -37.55
CA ASP A 418 -1.70 16.23 -38.83
C ASP A 418 -2.37 17.60 -38.63
N ALA A 419 -1.66 18.66 -39.00
CA ALA A 419 -2.14 20.04 -38.95
C ALA A 419 -3.36 20.31 -39.85
N LYS A 420 -3.67 19.41 -40.79
CA LYS A 420 -4.85 19.50 -41.67
C LYS A 420 -6.12 18.95 -41.04
N HIS A 421 -6.04 18.26 -39.90
CA HIS A 421 -7.23 17.76 -39.21
C HIS A 421 -8.15 18.92 -38.82
N ILE A 422 -9.43 18.77 -39.16
CA ILE A 422 -10.45 19.80 -38.92
C ILE A 422 -11.03 19.58 -37.52
N SER A 423 -11.00 20.63 -36.70
CA SER A 423 -11.74 20.73 -35.44
C SER A 423 -12.76 21.87 -35.50
N PHE A 424 -13.84 21.75 -34.73
CA PHE A 424 -14.78 22.85 -34.56
C PHE A 424 -14.12 24.03 -33.82
N LYS A 425 -14.65 25.24 -34.02
CA LYS A 425 -14.17 26.44 -33.31
C LYS A 425 -14.82 26.54 -31.93
N ARG A 426 -14.02 26.91 -30.93
CA ARG A 426 -14.48 27.14 -29.56
C ARG A 426 -15.33 28.39 -29.47
N LYS A 427 -16.38 28.35 -28.64
CA LYS A 427 -17.34 29.47 -28.51
C LYS A 427 -16.75 30.70 -27.80
N ASN A 428 -15.78 30.52 -26.92
CA ASN A 428 -15.25 31.57 -26.04
C ASN A 428 -14.13 32.42 -26.68
N ASP A 429 -13.33 31.85 -27.58
CA ASP A 429 -12.21 32.53 -28.25
C ASP A 429 -12.10 32.28 -29.76
N GLY A 430 -12.85 31.32 -30.32
CA GLY A 430 -12.88 31.05 -31.75
C GLY A 430 -11.72 30.21 -32.29
N PHE A 431 -10.77 29.78 -31.45
CA PHE A 431 -9.71 28.85 -31.85
C PHE A 431 -10.25 27.45 -32.13
N PRO A 432 -9.60 26.65 -32.99
CA PRO A 432 -9.93 25.23 -33.14
C PRO A 432 -9.84 24.50 -31.79
N TYR A 433 -10.80 23.61 -31.53
CA TYR A 433 -10.80 22.77 -30.35
C TYR A 433 -9.71 21.71 -30.42
N MET A 434 -8.87 21.67 -29.39
CA MET A 434 -7.80 20.69 -29.21
C MET A 434 -7.80 20.22 -27.76
N GLU A 435 -7.39 18.97 -27.57
CA GLU A 435 -7.20 18.31 -26.29
C GLU A 435 -5.70 18.19 -26.03
N ALA A 436 -5.29 18.40 -24.79
CA ALA A 436 -3.93 18.15 -24.34
C ALA A 436 -3.81 16.70 -23.88
N HIS A 437 -2.77 16.02 -24.33
CA HIS A 437 -2.49 14.62 -23.98
C HIS A 437 -1.04 14.45 -23.58
N HIS A 438 -0.76 13.83 -22.43
CA HIS A 438 0.61 13.47 -22.05
C HIS A 438 1.05 12.22 -22.82
N LEU A 439 2.08 12.36 -23.67
CA LEU A 439 2.60 11.26 -24.49
C LEU A 439 3.11 10.10 -23.63
N ILE A 440 3.98 10.37 -22.65
CA ILE A 440 4.26 9.44 -21.56
C ILE A 440 3.19 9.67 -20.50
N PRO A 441 2.32 8.68 -20.20
CA PRO A 441 1.23 8.85 -19.24
C PRO A 441 1.73 9.26 -17.85
N MET A 442 1.01 10.17 -17.19
CA MET A 442 1.34 10.64 -15.84
C MET A 442 1.33 9.51 -14.78
N SER A 443 0.60 8.42 -15.02
CA SER A 443 0.62 7.22 -14.19
C SER A 443 1.99 6.53 -14.12
N LYS A 444 2.93 6.88 -15.02
CA LYS A 444 4.29 6.34 -15.06
C LYS A 444 5.33 7.26 -14.43
N GLN A 445 4.92 8.36 -13.80
CA GLN A 445 5.83 9.35 -13.21
C GLN A 445 6.83 8.75 -12.21
N ASP A 446 6.46 7.69 -11.48
CA ASP A 446 7.36 7.02 -10.53
C ASP A 446 8.59 6.36 -11.18
N LEU A 447 8.51 6.04 -12.48
CA LEU A 447 9.62 5.49 -13.26
C LEU A 447 10.66 6.56 -13.63
N PHE A 448 10.38 7.83 -13.38
CA PHE A 448 11.23 8.95 -13.78
C PHE A 448 11.60 9.82 -12.58
N GLU A 449 12.85 10.30 -12.55
CA GLU A 449 13.32 11.24 -11.53
C GLU A 449 12.81 12.68 -11.78
N TYR A 450 12.59 13.01 -13.05
CA TYR A 450 12.14 14.33 -13.51
C TYR A 450 10.65 14.32 -13.84
N SER A 451 10.01 15.50 -13.74
CA SER A 451 8.58 15.66 -13.96
C SER A 451 8.19 15.29 -15.39
N LEU A 452 7.20 14.42 -15.55
CA LEU A 452 6.53 14.13 -16.81
C LEU A 452 5.55 15.24 -17.21
N ASP A 453 5.11 16.06 -16.24
CA ASP A 453 4.30 17.24 -16.52
C ASP A 453 5.22 18.37 -17.01
N VAL A 454 5.61 18.28 -18.28
CA VAL A 454 6.42 19.25 -19.03
C VAL A 454 5.85 19.41 -20.43
N GLU A 455 5.98 20.60 -21.00
CA GLU A 455 5.41 20.96 -22.30
C GLU A 455 5.89 20.06 -23.45
N GLU A 456 7.09 19.48 -23.34
CA GLU A 456 7.66 18.55 -24.33
C GLU A 456 7.03 17.16 -24.30
N ASN A 457 6.41 16.78 -23.18
CA ASN A 457 5.67 15.53 -23.03
C ASN A 457 4.17 15.70 -23.32
N ILE A 458 3.66 16.94 -23.39
CA ILE A 458 2.26 17.20 -23.69
C ILE A 458 2.12 17.50 -25.19
N VAL A 459 1.20 16.81 -25.85
CA VAL A 459 0.90 16.97 -27.28
C VAL A 459 -0.50 17.55 -27.46
N SER A 460 -0.67 18.42 -28.46
CA SER A 460 -1.98 18.95 -28.86
C SER A 460 -2.64 18.05 -29.90
N LEU A 461 -3.83 17.53 -29.61
CA LEU A 461 -4.53 16.58 -30.47
C LEU A 461 -5.97 17.03 -30.74
N CYS A 462 -6.48 16.73 -31.93
CA CYS A 462 -7.93 16.78 -32.14
C CYS A 462 -8.59 15.59 -31.42
N SER A 463 -9.89 15.69 -31.13
CA SER A 463 -10.63 14.65 -30.40
C SER A 463 -10.56 13.27 -31.08
N GLN A 464 -10.47 13.22 -32.41
CA GLN A 464 -10.31 11.97 -33.15
C GLN A 464 -8.97 11.30 -32.84
N CYS A 465 -7.85 12.01 -32.99
CA CYS A 465 -6.53 11.43 -32.74
C CYS A 465 -6.29 11.11 -31.26
N HIS A 466 -6.84 11.91 -30.34
CA HIS A 466 -6.74 11.60 -28.92
C HIS A 466 -7.45 10.28 -28.59
N ARG A 467 -8.69 10.09 -29.06
CA ARG A 467 -9.42 8.82 -28.88
C ARG A 467 -8.77 7.65 -29.61
N GLU A 468 -8.20 7.89 -30.79
CA GLU A 468 -7.50 6.86 -31.56
C GLU A 468 -6.24 6.36 -30.83
N ILE A 469 -5.49 7.22 -30.13
CA ILE A 469 -4.34 6.80 -29.31
C ILE A 469 -4.75 5.85 -28.17
N HIS A 470 -5.93 6.03 -27.57
CA HIS A 470 -6.37 5.21 -26.43
C HIS A 470 -7.16 3.96 -26.83
N HIS A 471 -7.87 4.00 -27.96
CA HIS A 471 -8.86 2.97 -28.32
C HIS A 471 -8.76 2.49 -29.77
N GLY A 472 -7.95 3.14 -30.60
CA GLY A 472 -7.85 2.84 -32.02
C GLY A 472 -6.89 1.70 -32.33
N GLU A 473 -7.20 0.93 -33.36
CA GLU A 473 -6.36 -0.16 -33.86
C GLU A 473 -4.97 0.34 -34.34
N ASN A 474 -4.89 1.59 -34.81
CA ASN A 474 -3.65 2.21 -35.29
C ASN A 474 -2.95 3.08 -34.23
N ALA A 475 -3.28 2.95 -32.95
CA ALA A 475 -2.68 3.77 -31.88
C ALA A 475 -1.14 3.70 -31.89
N ASP A 476 -0.57 2.52 -32.14
CA ASP A 476 0.89 2.33 -32.18
C ASP A 476 1.57 3.20 -33.24
N ALA A 477 0.95 3.38 -34.41
CA ALA A 477 1.48 4.23 -35.48
C ALA A 477 1.50 5.71 -35.10
N LEU A 478 0.43 6.18 -34.43
CA LEU A 478 0.33 7.56 -33.92
C LEU A 478 1.37 7.79 -32.82
N ILE A 479 1.48 6.86 -31.87
CA ILE A 479 2.47 6.90 -30.77
C ILE A 479 3.90 6.89 -31.34
N LYS A 480 4.19 6.04 -32.33
CA LYS A 480 5.50 5.99 -33.01
C LYS A 480 5.85 7.32 -33.67
N LYS A 481 4.90 7.98 -34.32
CA LYS A 481 5.11 9.32 -34.89
C LYS A 481 5.48 10.32 -33.80
N LEU A 482 4.63 10.45 -32.77
CA LEU A 482 4.83 11.39 -31.67
C LEU A 482 6.15 11.12 -30.92
N TYR A 483 6.49 9.85 -30.68
CA TYR A 483 7.78 9.47 -30.10
C TYR A 483 8.95 10.00 -30.90
N ASN A 484 8.94 9.83 -32.23
CA ASN A 484 10.02 10.31 -33.08
C ASN A 484 10.13 11.83 -33.06
N ASP A 485 9.00 12.54 -32.99
CA ASP A 485 8.92 13.98 -32.88
C ASP A 485 9.43 14.47 -31.50
N ARG A 486 9.18 13.72 -30.42
CA ARG A 486 9.45 14.15 -29.03
C ARG A 486 10.73 13.60 -28.39
N LYS A 487 11.29 12.47 -28.84
CA LYS A 487 12.39 11.77 -28.14
C LYS A 487 13.62 12.63 -27.80
N LYS A 488 14.01 13.55 -28.69
CA LYS A 488 15.14 14.47 -28.45
C LYS A 488 14.80 15.53 -27.41
N LEU A 489 13.57 16.05 -27.46
CA LEU A 489 13.06 17.06 -26.52
C LEU A 489 12.94 16.48 -25.11
N LEU A 490 12.35 15.29 -24.99
CA LEU A 490 12.25 14.54 -23.72
C LEU A 490 13.63 14.23 -23.14
N LYS A 491 14.58 13.77 -23.97
CA LYS A 491 15.96 13.54 -23.53
C LYS A 491 16.62 14.81 -22.98
N ASN A 492 16.37 15.98 -23.57
CA ASN A 492 16.87 17.26 -23.05
C ASN A 492 16.27 17.64 -21.69
N LYS A 493 15.07 17.12 -21.38
CA LYS A 493 14.43 17.23 -20.07
C LYS A 493 14.87 16.16 -19.08
N LYS A 494 15.86 15.32 -19.44
CA LYS A 494 16.32 14.15 -18.68
C LYS A 494 15.21 13.09 -18.50
N ILE A 495 14.30 13.01 -19.45
CA ILE A 495 13.25 11.99 -19.53
C ILE A 495 13.66 11.03 -20.64
N GLY A 496 14.20 9.87 -20.24
CA GLY A 496 14.64 8.82 -21.17
C GLY A 496 13.59 7.72 -21.27
N VAL A 497 13.06 7.47 -22.48
CA VAL A 497 12.16 6.35 -22.74
C VAL A 497 12.46 5.78 -24.14
N SER A 498 12.51 4.46 -24.26
CA SER A 498 12.58 3.77 -25.54
C SER A 498 11.19 3.71 -26.19
N LEU A 499 11.15 3.42 -27.49
CA LEU A 499 9.86 3.25 -28.18
C LEU A 499 9.08 2.05 -27.62
N ASP A 500 9.76 0.95 -27.32
CA ASP A 500 9.13 -0.27 -26.81
C ASP A 500 8.55 -0.05 -25.41
N GLU A 501 9.27 0.63 -24.51
CA GLU A 501 8.74 1.02 -23.21
C GLU A 501 7.50 1.91 -23.35
N LEU A 502 7.56 2.92 -24.22
CA LEU A 502 6.42 3.81 -24.45
C LEU A 502 5.20 3.04 -24.97
N LEU A 503 5.38 2.15 -25.96
CA LEU A 503 4.30 1.31 -26.50
C LEU A 503 3.71 0.40 -25.41
N SER A 504 4.54 -0.18 -24.54
CA SER A 504 4.06 -1.02 -23.43
C SER A 504 3.15 -0.25 -22.45
N TYR A 505 3.34 1.06 -22.30
CA TYR A 505 2.48 1.90 -21.44
C TYR A 505 1.06 2.06 -22.00
N TYR A 506 0.88 1.81 -23.30
CA TYR A 506 -0.41 1.79 -23.99
C TYR A 506 -0.93 0.36 -24.26
N GLY A 507 -0.26 -0.68 -23.74
CA GLY A 507 -0.71 -2.07 -23.84
C GLY A 507 -0.33 -2.79 -25.14
N PHE A 508 0.69 -2.32 -25.85
CA PHE A 508 1.25 -2.97 -27.05
C PHE A 508 2.38 -3.95 -26.74
#